data_AF-A0A5R8KI99-F1
#
_entry.id   AF-A0A5R8KI99-F1
#
_cell.length_a   1.000
_cell.length_b   1.000
_cell.length_c   1.000
_cell.angle_alpha   90.00
_cell.angle_beta   90.00
_cell.angle_gamma   90.00
#
_symmetry.space_group_name_H-M   'P 1'
#
loop_
_entity.id
_entity.type
_entity.pdbx_description
1 polymer ?
#
loop_
_entity_poly.entity_id
_entity_poly.type
_entity_poly.pdbx_seq_one_letter_code
_entity_poly.pdbx_strand_id
1 'polypeptide(L)'
;MGNRPDIFISSTSADLAKARETVSEALLDAHCHPVVQEHFPVSAGNIRLRENSTIQECQAVIHIAGLVYGSEPQPPMNPRRSYTQLEYDAATQHERPIYLFFPTERFYEEPSNLPAGFTFSEPEEKKVLQRSHQARLRAGNDVWHEFSSLEELREKVLRLAVREDHWKRLIKDERKAPWRLAAIVVISISFSAALLFWKMDHEGDKTREILLELSQHPNRKLEDVSEKRGLSQEQAVQGITEFKARVDSDLNATPEDRKLSEVAGKFVLAGFTPEQFKNYVEQLHFDDWKPSFVVLHHTASPLEKWEKSPERGLRSFHDFITQSKNWNGGPHLFIDREKIWVLNRLTEPGIHARAWNKVSIGIEMVGDYNHDPLSDEIRDNTVAAIAILNRKLGLGEEHLRLHSEAPDSKSTCPGKNVSKADMIQRILKTMRTP
;
A
#
# COMPACT_ATOMS: atom_id res chain seq x y z
N MET A 1 16.24 -16.26 -33.05
CA MET A 1 17.44 -15.47 -32.69
C MET A 1 17.32 -15.17 -31.21
N GLY A 2 18.33 -15.53 -30.39
CA GLY A 2 18.21 -15.43 -28.93
C GLY A 2 18.18 -13.98 -28.49
N ASN A 3 17.29 -13.62 -27.56
CA ASN A 3 17.19 -12.26 -27.04
C ASN A 3 18.51 -11.92 -26.33
N ARG A 4 19.14 -10.80 -26.72
CA ARG A 4 20.34 -10.26 -26.07
C ARG A 4 19.90 -9.44 -24.85
N PRO A 5 20.63 -9.48 -23.72
CA PRO A 5 20.20 -8.76 -22.52
C PRO A 5 20.32 -7.23 -22.72
N ASP A 6 19.28 -6.51 -22.32
CA ASP A 6 19.19 -5.05 -22.24
C ASP A 6 19.87 -4.55 -20.96
N ILE A 7 20.88 -3.69 -21.10
CA ILE A 7 21.67 -3.14 -19.98
C ILE A 7 21.51 -1.63 -19.96
N PHE A 8 20.94 -1.09 -18.88
CA PHE A 8 20.79 0.35 -18.71
C PHE A 8 22.12 0.99 -18.33
N ILE A 9 22.47 2.12 -18.95
CA ILE A 9 23.68 2.87 -18.61
C ILE A 9 23.29 4.20 -17.96
N SER A 10 23.51 4.30 -16.65
CA SER A 10 23.24 5.48 -15.86
C SER A 10 24.53 6.30 -15.66
N SER A 11 24.57 7.51 -16.22
CA SER A 11 25.73 8.42 -16.12
C SER A 11 25.37 9.85 -16.54
N THR A 12 26.10 10.82 -16.02
CA THR A 12 25.96 12.23 -16.41
C THR A 12 26.51 12.50 -17.82
N SER A 13 25.74 13.16 -18.67
CA SER A 13 26.21 13.53 -20.03
C SER A 13 27.30 14.60 -20.04
N ALA A 14 27.42 15.41 -18.99
CA ALA A 14 28.31 16.57 -18.99
C ALA A 14 29.79 16.17 -18.99
N ASP A 15 30.18 15.21 -18.15
CA ASP A 15 31.56 14.75 -17.99
C ASP A 15 31.77 13.31 -18.49
N LEU A 16 30.73 12.46 -18.47
CA LEU A 16 30.84 11.03 -18.75
C LEU A 16 30.26 10.59 -20.09
N ALA A 17 29.94 11.50 -21.03
CA ALA A 17 29.39 11.10 -22.34
C ALA A 17 30.31 10.11 -23.10
N LYS A 18 31.63 10.34 -23.11
CA LYS A 18 32.60 9.43 -23.73
C LYS A 18 32.71 8.09 -23.00
N ALA A 19 32.62 8.11 -21.67
CA ALA A 19 32.59 6.89 -20.86
C ALA A 19 31.33 6.07 -21.18
N ARG A 20 30.16 6.71 -21.29
CA ARG A 20 28.90 6.08 -21.67
C ARG A 20 28.96 5.45 -23.07
N GLU A 21 29.52 6.16 -24.04
CA GLU A 21 29.76 5.64 -25.40
C GLU A 21 30.66 4.39 -25.35
N THR A 22 31.77 4.48 -24.62
CA THR A 22 32.71 3.36 -24.42
C THR A 22 32.04 2.13 -23.79
N VAL A 23 31.17 2.32 -22.78
CA VAL A 23 30.38 1.23 -22.18
C VAL A 23 29.38 0.66 -23.18
N SER A 24 28.73 1.51 -23.98
CA SER A 24 27.76 1.08 -24.99
C SER A 24 28.41 0.17 -26.05
N GLU A 25 29.58 0.56 -26.55
CA GLU A 25 30.38 -0.24 -27.48
C GLU A 25 30.83 -1.56 -26.85
N ALA A 26 31.33 -1.52 -25.61
CA ALA A 26 31.76 -2.72 -24.90
C ALA A 26 30.61 -3.73 -24.70
N LEU A 27 29.40 -3.24 -24.40
CA LEU A 27 28.21 -4.07 -24.26
C LEU A 27 27.79 -4.69 -25.60
N LEU A 28 27.84 -3.94 -26.70
CA LEU A 28 27.55 -4.46 -28.03
C LEU A 28 28.51 -5.58 -28.44
N ASP A 29 29.80 -5.42 -28.17
CA ASP A 29 30.83 -6.44 -28.41
C ASP A 29 30.64 -7.68 -27.54
N ALA A 30 30.10 -7.49 -26.34
CA ALA A 30 29.70 -8.55 -25.43
C ALA A 30 28.33 -9.19 -25.76
N HIS A 31 27.73 -8.85 -26.91
CA HIS A 31 26.40 -9.31 -27.33
C HIS A 31 25.26 -8.92 -26.37
N CYS A 32 25.39 -7.79 -25.68
CA CYS A 32 24.34 -7.14 -24.90
C CYS A 32 23.77 -5.95 -25.69
N HIS A 33 22.58 -5.48 -25.33
CA HIS A 33 21.98 -4.28 -25.91
C HIS A 33 22.07 -3.12 -24.91
N PRO A 34 22.81 -2.03 -25.23
CA PRO A 34 22.90 -0.88 -24.35
C PRO A 34 21.61 -0.05 -24.44
N VAL A 35 21.04 0.28 -23.28
CA VAL A 35 19.90 1.18 -23.14
C VAL A 35 20.40 2.48 -22.52
N VAL A 36 20.29 3.57 -23.28
CA VAL A 36 20.70 4.92 -22.88
C VAL A 36 19.53 5.86 -23.10
N GLN A 37 19.30 6.78 -22.17
CA GLN A 37 18.34 7.86 -22.35
C GLN A 37 19.07 9.19 -22.57
N GLU A 38 18.96 9.76 -23.77
CA GLU A 38 19.53 11.08 -24.09
C GLU A 38 18.46 12.17 -24.12
N HIS A 39 18.80 13.33 -23.55
CA HIS A 39 18.04 14.59 -23.60
C HIS A 39 16.63 14.59 -22.99
N PHE A 40 16.47 15.42 -21.95
CA PHE A 40 15.19 15.71 -21.31
C PHE A 40 14.53 16.95 -21.94
N PRO A 41 13.35 16.86 -22.58
CA PRO A 41 12.51 18.03 -22.78
C PRO A 41 11.94 18.50 -21.43
N VAL A 42 11.69 19.81 -21.28
CA VAL A 42 11.47 20.53 -20.01
C VAL A 42 10.09 20.26 -19.34
N SER A 43 9.51 19.07 -19.48
CA SER A 43 8.23 18.70 -18.83
C SER A 43 8.42 17.57 -17.80
N ALA A 44 8.62 17.97 -16.54
CA ALA A 44 9.04 17.11 -15.43
C ALA A 44 8.06 15.98 -15.03
N GLY A 45 6.82 15.97 -15.52
CA GLY A 45 5.77 15.04 -15.06
C GLY A 45 5.81 13.62 -15.67
N ASN A 46 6.05 13.50 -16.98
CA ASN A 46 5.93 12.23 -17.70
C ASN A 46 7.25 11.44 -17.84
N ILE A 47 8.37 12.08 -17.49
CA ILE A 47 9.72 11.54 -17.72
C ILE A 47 10.06 10.45 -16.69
N ARG A 48 9.72 10.67 -15.41
CA ARG A 48 10.02 9.72 -14.33
C ARG A 48 9.34 8.36 -14.46
N LEU A 49 8.08 8.36 -14.92
CA LEU A 49 7.34 7.11 -15.13
C LEU A 49 7.98 6.27 -16.24
N ARG A 50 8.49 6.94 -17.29
CA ARG A 50 9.18 6.28 -18.40
C ARG A 50 10.56 5.76 -17.99
N GLU A 51 11.35 6.56 -17.27
CA GLU A 51 12.67 6.15 -16.74
C GLU A 51 12.56 4.90 -15.85
N ASN A 52 11.60 4.92 -14.93
CA ASN A 52 11.38 3.81 -14.01
C ASN A 52 10.96 2.53 -14.75
N SER A 53 10.08 2.63 -15.75
CA SER A 53 9.69 1.49 -16.58
C SER A 53 10.84 0.96 -17.44
N THR A 54 11.68 1.83 -18.00
CA THR A 54 12.81 1.41 -18.86
C THR A 54 13.89 0.69 -18.05
N ILE A 55 14.21 1.16 -16.84
CA ILE A 55 15.15 0.49 -15.94
C ILE A 55 14.61 -0.88 -15.50
N GLN A 56 13.31 -0.98 -15.23
CA GLN A 56 12.64 -2.24 -14.87
C GLN A 56 12.71 -3.30 -15.98
N GLU A 57 12.69 -2.88 -17.25
CA GLU A 57 12.78 -3.80 -18.39
C GLU A 57 14.21 -4.31 -18.64
N CYS A 58 15.22 -3.60 -18.14
CA CYS A 58 16.63 -3.98 -18.28
C CYS A 58 17.01 -5.14 -17.36
N GLN A 59 17.95 -5.97 -17.80
CA GLN A 59 18.48 -7.11 -17.04
C GLN A 59 19.55 -6.69 -16.02
N ALA A 60 20.16 -5.52 -16.20
CA ALA A 60 21.05 -4.90 -15.21
C ALA A 60 21.25 -3.41 -15.48
N VAL A 61 21.93 -2.76 -14.54
CA VAL A 61 22.34 -1.35 -14.64
C VAL A 61 23.85 -1.24 -14.47
N ILE A 62 24.50 -0.53 -15.39
CA ILE A 62 25.84 0.01 -15.19
C ILE A 62 25.68 1.47 -14.76
N HIS A 63 26.10 1.77 -13.53
CA HIS A 63 26.03 3.13 -12.99
C HIS A 63 27.45 3.70 -12.84
N ILE A 64 27.72 4.78 -13.57
CA ILE A 64 29.01 5.48 -13.56
C ILE A 64 28.87 6.78 -12.77
N ALA A 65 29.43 6.81 -11.57
CA ALA A 65 29.29 7.93 -10.64
C ALA A 65 30.49 8.89 -10.74
N GLY A 66 30.39 9.86 -11.64
CA GLY A 66 31.40 10.92 -11.87
C GLY A 66 31.38 12.05 -10.84
N LEU A 67 32.18 13.10 -11.09
CA LEU A 67 32.30 14.28 -10.23
C LEU A 67 31.18 15.29 -10.43
N VAL A 68 30.45 15.23 -11.54
CA VAL A 68 29.33 16.13 -11.86
C VAL A 68 28.03 15.60 -11.26
N TYR A 69 27.25 16.45 -10.62
CA TYR A 69 25.91 16.15 -10.12
C TYR A 69 24.89 16.05 -11.25
N GLY A 70 24.92 17.03 -12.17
CA GLY A 70 24.12 17.05 -13.39
C GLY A 70 22.76 17.74 -13.25
N SER A 71 21.86 17.38 -14.16
CA SER A 71 20.48 17.91 -14.18
C SER A 71 19.63 17.25 -13.11
N GLU A 72 18.64 17.99 -12.61
CA GLU A 72 17.70 17.51 -11.61
C GLU A 72 16.27 17.98 -11.94
N PRO A 73 15.26 17.31 -11.37
CA PRO A 73 13.87 17.74 -11.50
C PRO A 73 13.64 19.19 -11.08
N GLN A 74 12.74 19.86 -11.78
CA GLN A 74 12.23 21.19 -11.41
C GLN A 74 10.73 21.09 -11.12
N PRO A 75 10.26 21.43 -9.91
CA PRO A 75 11.06 21.88 -8.76
C PRO A 75 11.96 20.78 -8.17
N PRO A 76 13.06 21.13 -7.49
CA PRO A 76 13.93 20.17 -6.83
C PRO A 76 13.18 19.36 -5.77
N MET A 77 13.53 18.08 -5.63
CA MET A 77 12.94 17.22 -4.60
C MET A 77 13.52 17.45 -3.21
N ASN A 78 12.84 16.91 -2.20
CA ASN A 78 13.39 16.72 -0.86
C ASN A 78 13.41 15.22 -0.48
N PRO A 79 14.58 14.59 -0.29
CA PRO A 79 15.92 15.16 -0.48
C PRO A 79 16.23 15.41 -1.95
N ARG A 80 17.10 16.40 -2.21
CA ARG A 80 17.51 16.79 -3.56
C ARG A 80 18.32 15.67 -4.24
N ARG A 81 18.01 15.39 -5.52
CA ARG A 81 18.61 14.30 -6.32
C ARG A 81 18.71 14.70 -7.80
N SER A 82 19.80 14.32 -8.45
CA SER A 82 19.93 14.42 -9.91
C SER A 82 19.23 13.25 -10.61
N TYR A 83 18.95 13.37 -11.90
CA TYR A 83 18.35 12.27 -12.68
C TYR A 83 19.20 11.00 -12.59
N THR A 84 20.51 11.11 -12.73
CA THR A 84 21.44 9.98 -12.60
C THR A 84 21.38 9.31 -11.22
N GLN A 85 21.18 10.09 -10.15
CA GLN A 85 20.98 9.54 -8.81
C GLN A 85 19.62 8.84 -8.67
N LEU A 86 18.58 9.38 -9.29
CA LEU A 86 17.26 8.76 -9.33
C LEU A 86 17.24 7.45 -10.13
N GLU A 87 18.03 7.36 -11.20
CA GLU A 87 18.20 6.11 -11.97
C GLU A 87 18.85 5.02 -11.10
N TYR A 88 19.85 5.36 -10.28
CA TYR A 88 20.43 4.42 -9.30
C TYR A 88 19.42 4.01 -8.22
N ASP A 89 18.68 4.98 -7.67
CA ASP A 89 17.65 4.72 -6.66
C ASP A 89 16.56 3.80 -7.23
N ALA A 90 16.15 4.01 -8.49
CA ALA A 90 15.20 3.15 -9.20
C ALA A 90 15.75 1.74 -9.47
N ALA A 91 17.00 1.63 -9.92
CA ALA A 91 17.66 0.34 -10.11
C ALA A 91 17.71 -0.48 -8.81
N THR A 92 17.97 0.20 -7.69
CA THR A 92 17.99 -0.40 -6.35
C THR A 92 16.59 -0.85 -5.93
N GLN A 93 15.57 0.00 -6.14
CA GLN A 93 14.17 -0.32 -5.85
C GLN A 93 13.66 -1.53 -6.64
N HIS A 94 14.11 -1.69 -7.89
CA HIS A 94 13.73 -2.80 -8.78
C HIS A 94 14.62 -4.04 -8.63
N GLU A 95 15.49 -4.07 -7.63
CA GLU A 95 16.45 -5.15 -7.35
C GLU A 95 17.26 -5.55 -8.60
N ARG A 96 17.55 -4.57 -9.47
CA ARG A 96 18.36 -4.80 -10.66
C ARG A 96 19.81 -5.00 -10.23
N PRO A 97 20.55 -5.96 -10.80
CA PRO A 97 21.99 -6.03 -10.60
C PRO A 97 22.64 -4.69 -11.00
N ILE A 98 23.33 -4.03 -10.08
CA ILE A 98 24.01 -2.75 -10.32
C ILE A 98 25.51 -2.97 -10.32
N TYR A 99 26.17 -2.55 -11.40
CA TYR A 99 27.63 -2.52 -11.49
C TYR A 99 28.11 -1.08 -11.38
N LEU A 100 28.84 -0.79 -10.30
CA LEU A 100 29.28 0.55 -9.96
C LEU A 100 30.67 0.85 -10.53
N PHE A 101 30.79 1.97 -11.23
CA PHE A 101 32.05 2.46 -11.77
C PHE A 101 32.34 3.89 -11.32
N PHE A 102 33.59 4.13 -10.90
CA PHE A 102 34.06 5.43 -10.42
C PHE A 102 35.30 5.88 -11.23
N PRO A 103 35.23 7.01 -11.94
CA PRO A 103 36.42 7.61 -12.55
C PRO A 103 37.37 8.12 -11.46
N THR A 104 38.66 7.86 -11.62
CA THR A 104 39.71 8.42 -10.75
C THR A 104 40.05 9.86 -11.13
N GLU A 105 40.84 10.55 -10.31
CA GLU A 105 41.35 11.89 -10.66
C GLU A 105 42.12 11.87 -12.00
N ARG A 106 42.91 10.82 -12.24
CA ARG A 106 43.65 10.60 -13.49
C ARG A 106 42.75 10.52 -14.72
N PHE A 107 41.52 10.01 -14.59
CA PHE A 107 40.56 10.01 -15.69
C PHE A 107 40.25 11.44 -16.16
N TYR A 108 40.11 12.38 -15.20
CA TYR A 108 39.78 13.77 -15.47
C TYR A 108 40.98 14.63 -15.87
N GLU A 109 42.21 14.18 -15.61
CA GLU A 109 43.43 14.85 -16.06
C GLU A 109 43.70 14.68 -17.56
N GLU A 110 43.16 13.61 -18.17
CA GLU A 110 43.37 13.27 -19.58
C GLU A 110 42.24 13.88 -20.45
N PRO A 111 42.52 14.93 -21.25
CA PRO A 111 41.49 15.63 -22.01
C PRO A 111 40.77 14.75 -23.04
N SER A 112 41.44 13.71 -23.55
CA SER A 112 40.82 12.78 -24.50
C SER A 112 39.69 11.95 -23.88
N ASN A 113 39.64 11.80 -22.55
CA ASN A 113 38.56 11.11 -21.83
C ASN A 113 37.28 11.96 -21.69
N LEU A 114 37.37 13.28 -21.83
CA LEU A 114 36.26 14.21 -21.53
C LEU A 114 35.62 14.79 -22.80
N PRO A 115 34.33 15.19 -22.76
CA PRO A 115 33.69 15.88 -23.88
C PRO A 115 34.43 17.17 -24.27
N ALA A 116 34.41 17.51 -25.55
CA ALA A 116 35.07 18.72 -26.04
C ALA A 116 34.48 19.97 -25.37
N GLY A 117 35.35 20.82 -24.80
CA GLY A 117 34.93 22.04 -24.11
C GLY A 117 34.32 21.82 -22.71
N PHE A 118 34.46 20.62 -22.14
CA PHE A 118 34.02 20.35 -20.78
C PHE A 118 34.72 21.25 -19.76
N THR A 119 33.95 21.78 -18.81
CA THR A 119 34.45 22.53 -17.66
C THR A 119 33.69 22.12 -16.40
N PHE A 120 34.37 22.11 -15.26
CA PHE A 120 33.74 21.88 -13.95
C PHE A 120 32.96 23.11 -13.47
N SER A 121 31.85 23.40 -14.14
CA SER A 121 30.96 24.52 -13.80
C SER A 121 29.67 24.00 -13.16
N GLU A 122 29.72 23.75 -11.85
CA GLU A 122 28.53 23.51 -11.03
C GLU A 122 28.59 24.33 -9.73
N PRO A 123 27.43 24.78 -9.23
CA PRO A 123 27.33 25.38 -7.90
C PRO A 123 27.90 24.45 -6.81
N GLU A 124 28.53 25.02 -5.79
CA GLU A 124 29.18 24.25 -4.72
C GLU A 124 28.20 23.30 -4.00
N GLU A 125 26.94 23.71 -3.87
CA GLU A 125 25.88 22.88 -3.30
C GLU A 125 25.71 21.55 -4.07
N LYS A 126 25.71 21.59 -5.40
CA LYS A 126 25.60 20.39 -6.25
C LYS A 126 26.83 19.49 -6.11
N LYS A 127 28.03 20.09 -6.03
CA LYS A 127 29.28 19.34 -5.78
C LYS A 127 29.24 18.63 -4.44
N VAL A 128 28.72 19.26 -3.39
CA VAL A 128 28.52 18.63 -2.06
C VAL A 128 27.54 17.46 -2.16
N LEU A 129 26.42 17.62 -2.87
CA LEU A 129 25.44 16.54 -3.07
C LEU A 129 26.05 15.36 -3.84
N GLN A 130 26.87 15.63 -4.86
CA GLN A 130 27.53 14.57 -5.63
C GLN A 130 28.59 13.83 -4.81
N ARG A 131 29.42 14.55 -4.05
CA ARG A 131 30.37 13.92 -3.11
C ARG A 131 29.65 13.06 -2.07
N SER A 132 28.53 13.53 -1.56
CA SER A 132 27.70 12.78 -0.61
C SER A 132 27.15 11.51 -1.25
N HIS A 133 26.67 11.58 -2.50
CA HIS A 133 26.20 10.41 -3.24
C HIS A 133 27.31 9.38 -3.47
N GLN A 134 28.49 9.78 -3.96
CA GLN A 134 29.63 8.89 -4.13
C GLN A 134 30.07 8.23 -2.81
N ALA A 135 30.06 8.98 -1.71
CA ALA A 135 30.37 8.43 -0.38
C ALA A 135 29.35 7.37 0.06
N ARG A 136 28.05 7.57 -0.19
CA ARG A 136 27.02 6.56 0.09
C ARG A 136 27.24 5.29 -0.73
N LEU A 137 27.49 5.42 -2.03
CA LEU A 137 27.72 4.27 -2.91
C LEU A 137 28.95 3.46 -2.47
N ARG A 138 30.05 4.14 -2.13
CA ARG A 138 31.28 3.48 -1.66
C ARG A 138 31.16 2.83 -0.28
N ALA A 139 30.29 3.36 0.57
CA ALA A 139 30.02 2.82 1.91
C ALA A 139 29.00 1.67 1.90
N GLY A 140 28.32 1.44 0.77
CA GLY A 140 27.41 0.31 0.58
C GLY A 140 28.14 -1.03 0.51
N ASN A 141 27.36 -2.12 0.45
CA ASN A 141 27.89 -3.47 0.29
C ASN A 141 28.10 -3.87 -1.19
N ASP A 142 27.87 -2.93 -2.13
CA ASP A 142 27.97 -3.18 -3.56
C ASP A 142 29.43 -3.25 -4.02
N VAL A 143 29.71 -4.18 -4.94
CA VAL A 143 31.03 -4.26 -5.58
C VAL A 143 31.18 -3.11 -6.57
N TRP A 144 32.24 -2.31 -6.40
CA TRP A 144 32.54 -1.19 -7.27
C TRP A 144 33.95 -1.28 -7.87
N HIS A 145 34.12 -0.59 -9.00
CA HIS A 145 35.36 -0.55 -9.75
C HIS A 145 35.78 0.87 -10.07
N GLU A 146 37.04 1.19 -9.79
CA GLU A 146 37.66 2.42 -10.30
C GLU A 146 38.27 2.23 -11.67
N PHE A 147 38.31 3.31 -12.46
CA PHE A 147 38.96 3.36 -13.78
C PHE A 147 39.61 4.72 -14.02
N SER A 148 40.75 4.72 -14.72
CA SER A 148 41.55 5.92 -15.00
C SER A 148 41.60 6.29 -16.48
N SER A 149 41.06 5.46 -17.36
CA SER A 149 40.96 5.71 -18.81
C SER A 149 39.75 5.01 -19.42
N LEU A 150 39.33 5.44 -20.61
CA LEU A 150 38.27 4.78 -21.37
C LEU A 150 38.63 3.33 -21.72
N GLU A 151 39.90 3.07 -22.06
CA GLU A 151 40.39 1.71 -22.33
C GLU A 151 40.24 0.79 -21.09
N GLU A 152 40.64 1.28 -19.91
CA GLU A 152 40.47 0.54 -18.66
C GLU A 152 39.00 0.27 -18.34
N LEU A 153 38.12 1.25 -18.55
CA LEU A 153 36.67 1.09 -18.39
C LEU A 153 36.13 0.00 -19.31
N ARG A 154 36.49 0.05 -20.60
CA ARG A 154 36.10 -0.94 -21.61
C ARG A 154 36.53 -2.34 -21.23
N GLU A 155 37.78 -2.53 -20.81
CA GLU A 155 38.28 -3.83 -20.36
C GLU A 155 37.46 -4.39 -19.19
N LYS A 156 37.12 -3.56 -18.21
CA LYS A 156 36.35 -4.01 -17.04
C LYS A 156 34.93 -4.41 -17.42
N VAL A 157 34.26 -3.63 -18.29
CA VAL A 157 32.92 -3.98 -18.79
C VAL A 157 32.93 -5.29 -19.58
N LEU A 158 33.91 -5.48 -20.48
CA LEU A 158 34.07 -6.75 -21.20
C LEU A 158 34.34 -7.92 -20.25
N ARG A 159 35.15 -7.73 -19.19
CA ARG A 159 35.39 -8.77 -18.17
C ARG A 159 34.13 -9.11 -17.38
N LEU A 160 33.27 -8.14 -17.05
CA LEU A 160 31.98 -8.39 -16.39
C LEU A 160 31.10 -9.30 -17.24
N ALA A 161 31.03 -9.05 -18.55
CA ALA A 161 30.25 -9.86 -19.47
C ALA A 161 30.84 -11.28 -19.68
N VAL A 162 32.16 -11.45 -19.54
CA VAL A 162 32.86 -12.73 -19.75
C VAL A 162 32.91 -13.61 -18.51
N ARG A 163 33.01 -13.04 -17.29
CA ARG A 163 33.32 -13.79 -16.05
C ARG A 163 32.14 -14.24 -15.21
N GLU A 164 30.91 -13.82 -15.46
CA GLU A 164 29.78 -14.27 -14.63
C GLU A 164 28.88 -15.31 -15.32
N ASP A 165 28.74 -16.46 -14.65
CA ASP A 165 27.68 -17.44 -14.90
C ASP A 165 26.26 -16.85 -14.74
N HIS A 166 26.16 -15.63 -14.18
CA HIS A 166 24.93 -14.88 -13.95
C HIS A 166 24.26 -14.42 -15.26
N TRP A 167 25.01 -13.81 -16.18
CA TRP A 167 24.52 -13.40 -17.51
C TRP A 167 24.11 -14.59 -18.39
N LYS A 168 24.84 -15.70 -18.28
CA LYS A 168 24.53 -16.95 -19.01
C LYS A 168 23.31 -17.69 -18.44
N ARG A 169 22.98 -17.52 -17.15
CA ARG A 169 21.75 -18.04 -16.54
C ARG A 169 20.52 -17.26 -16.99
N LEU A 170 20.61 -15.93 -17.10
CA LEU A 170 19.55 -15.06 -17.60
C LEU A 170 19.12 -15.40 -19.05
N ILE A 171 20.03 -15.90 -19.90
CA ILE A 171 19.75 -16.31 -21.28
C ILE A 171 19.21 -17.75 -21.40
N LYS A 172 19.35 -18.58 -20.35
CA LYS A 172 18.98 -20.00 -20.35
C LYS A 172 17.55 -20.26 -19.84
N ASP A 173 17.00 -19.37 -19.02
CA ASP A 173 15.69 -19.55 -18.35
C ASP A 173 14.49 -19.43 -19.31
N GLU A 174 14.63 -18.74 -20.45
CA GLU A 174 13.51 -18.61 -21.41
C GLU A 174 13.29 -19.87 -22.29
N ARG A 175 14.26 -20.80 -22.39
CA ARG A 175 14.28 -21.81 -23.46
C ARG A 175 13.98 -23.24 -23.06
N LYS A 176 13.84 -23.58 -21.77
CA LYS A 176 13.52 -24.96 -21.38
C LYS A 176 12.66 -25.03 -20.13
N ALA A 177 11.38 -25.34 -20.33
CA ALA A 177 10.83 -26.43 -19.55
C ALA A 177 9.78 -27.23 -20.35
N PRO A 178 9.77 -28.57 -20.19
CA PRO A 178 8.59 -29.45 -20.11
C PRO A 178 8.63 -30.18 -18.75
N TRP A 179 7.86 -29.85 -17.70
CA TRP A 179 6.40 -29.85 -17.48
C TRP A 179 5.65 -31.15 -17.81
N ARG A 180 6.01 -32.31 -17.23
CA ARG A 180 5.02 -33.43 -17.22
C ARG A 180 4.71 -34.12 -15.89
N LEU A 181 5.56 -34.09 -14.85
CA LEU A 181 5.21 -34.81 -13.60
C LEU A 181 5.37 -34.00 -12.29
N ALA A 182 6.30 -33.03 -12.22
CA ALA A 182 6.40 -32.12 -11.05
C ALA A 182 5.61 -30.81 -11.20
N ALA A 183 5.12 -30.56 -12.43
CA ALA A 183 4.36 -29.38 -12.84
C ALA A 183 3.18 -29.07 -11.92
N ILE A 184 2.37 -30.08 -11.56
CA ILE A 184 1.08 -29.79 -10.90
C ILE A 184 1.25 -29.12 -9.53
N VAL A 185 2.36 -29.35 -8.81
CA VAL A 185 2.51 -28.84 -7.42
C VAL A 185 3.27 -27.50 -7.36
N VAL A 186 4.29 -27.28 -8.20
CA VAL A 186 5.13 -26.06 -8.15
C VAL A 186 4.59 -24.92 -9.03
N ILE A 187 3.83 -25.23 -10.08
CA ILE A 187 3.08 -24.24 -10.88
C ILE A 187 1.97 -23.63 -10.05
N SER A 188 1.28 -24.42 -9.24
CA SER A 188 0.26 -23.90 -8.36
C SER A 188 0.84 -22.86 -7.42
N ILE A 189 2.01 -23.10 -6.82
CA ILE A 189 2.61 -22.15 -5.86
C ILE A 189 3.18 -20.89 -6.56
N SER A 190 3.81 -21.02 -7.72
CA SER A 190 4.45 -19.88 -8.43
C SER A 190 3.47 -19.08 -9.30
N PHE A 191 2.46 -19.74 -9.89
CA PHE A 191 1.32 -19.06 -10.52
C PHE A 191 0.46 -18.43 -9.43
N SER A 192 0.25 -19.06 -8.26
CA SER A 192 -0.38 -18.37 -7.12
C SER A 192 0.43 -17.17 -6.68
N ALA A 193 1.76 -17.21 -6.61
CA ALA A 193 2.59 -16.08 -6.19
C ALA A 193 2.64 -14.94 -7.23
N ALA A 194 2.77 -15.24 -8.53
CA ALA A 194 2.74 -14.24 -9.60
C ALA A 194 1.33 -13.73 -9.91
N LEU A 195 0.30 -14.58 -9.78
CA LEU A 195 -1.10 -14.17 -9.80
C LEU A 195 -1.43 -13.40 -8.52
N LEU A 196 -0.86 -13.70 -7.36
CA LEU A 196 -0.97 -12.89 -6.13
C LEU A 196 -0.27 -11.55 -6.30
N PHE A 197 0.91 -11.48 -6.92
CA PHE A 197 1.61 -10.22 -7.18
C PHE A 197 0.89 -9.37 -8.21
N TRP A 198 0.48 -9.96 -9.35
CA TRP A 198 -0.35 -9.28 -10.35
C TRP A 198 -1.71 -8.89 -9.77
N LYS A 199 -2.34 -9.76 -8.97
CA LYS A 199 -3.59 -9.47 -8.29
C LYS A 199 -3.40 -8.39 -7.23
N MET A 200 -2.31 -8.34 -6.47
CA MET A 200 -2.01 -7.30 -5.48
C MET A 200 -1.67 -5.95 -6.10
N ASP A 201 -0.93 -5.93 -7.22
CA ASP A 201 -0.57 -4.70 -7.94
C ASP A 201 -1.80 -4.13 -8.70
N HIS A 202 -2.55 -5.02 -9.36
CA HIS A 202 -3.79 -4.67 -10.03
C HIS A 202 -4.94 -4.37 -9.05
N GLU A 203 -5.03 -5.05 -7.90
CA GLU A 203 -5.94 -4.72 -6.79
C GLU A 203 -5.48 -3.47 -6.04
N GLY A 204 -4.18 -3.18 -5.98
CA GLY A 204 -3.61 -1.97 -5.37
C GLY A 204 -3.99 -0.70 -6.14
N ASP A 205 -3.86 -0.74 -7.47
CA ASP A 205 -4.33 0.34 -8.35
C ASP A 205 -5.86 0.47 -8.28
N LYS A 206 -6.59 -0.64 -8.35
CA LYS A 206 -8.05 -0.63 -8.21
C LYS A 206 -8.50 -0.14 -6.84
N THR A 207 -7.77 -0.44 -5.77
CA THR A 207 -8.04 0.03 -4.41
C THR A 207 -7.85 1.54 -4.33
N ARG A 208 -6.76 2.07 -4.91
CA ARG A 208 -6.54 3.52 -4.96
C ARG A 208 -7.65 4.21 -5.76
N GLU A 209 -8.05 3.64 -6.89
CA GLU A 209 -9.20 4.15 -7.66
C GLU A 209 -10.52 4.08 -6.89
N ILE A 210 -10.77 2.99 -6.16
CA ILE A 210 -11.93 2.84 -5.27
C ILE A 210 -11.89 3.95 -4.21
N LEU A 211 -10.76 4.16 -3.54
CA LEU A 211 -10.61 5.20 -2.51
C LEU A 211 -10.72 6.61 -3.07
N LEU A 212 -10.21 6.87 -4.29
CA LEU A 212 -10.36 8.14 -4.99
C LEU A 212 -11.83 8.40 -5.34
N GLU A 213 -12.51 7.39 -5.88
CA GLU A 213 -13.93 7.48 -6.24
C GLU A 213 -14.80 7.65 -4.99
N LEU A 214 -14.48 6.97 -3.89
CA LEU A 214 -15.14 7.15 -2.59
C LEU A 214 -14.77 8.48 -1.93
N SER A 215 -13.57 9.02 -2.16
CA SER A 215 -13.19 10.34 -1.67
C SER A 215 -13.94 11.46 -2.38
N GLN A 216 -14.16 11.33 -3.68
CA GLN A 216 -14.85 12.32 -4.51
C GLN A 216 -16.37 12.16 -4.45
N HIS A 217 -16.82 10.93 -4.28
CA HIS A 217 -18.21 10.54 -4.16
C HIS A 217 -18.38 9.60 -2.96
N PRO A 218 -18.38 10.13 -1.71
CA PRO A 218 -18.48 9.37 -0.44
C PRO A 218 -19.83 8.66 -0.23
N ASN A 219 -20.60 8.59 -1.29
CA ASN A 219 -21.99 8.24 -1.43
C ASN A 219 -22.17 7.04 -2.36
N ARG A 220 -21.08 6.63 -3.06
CA ARG A 220 -21.07 5.43 -3.88
C ARG A 220 -20.82 4.23 -2.98
N LYS A 221 -21.51 3.13 -3.27
CA LYS A 221 -21.35 1.89 -2.51
C LYS A 221 -19.99 1.28 -2.81
N LEU A 222 -19.27 0.85 -1.78
CA LEU A 222 -18.01 0.12 -1.95
C LEU A 222 -18.17 -1.05 -2.93
N GLU A 223 -19.27 -1.80 -2.83
CA GLU A 223 -19.62 -2.89 -3.76
C GLU A 223 -19.84 -2.41 -5.20
N ASP A 224 -20.58 -1.33 -5.43
CA ASP A 224 -20.79 -0.83 -6.79
C ASP A 224 -19.47 -0.34 -7.43
N VAL A 225 -18.58 0.27 -6.62
CA VAL A 225 -17.28 0.78 -7.10
C VAL A 225 -16.30 -0.38 -7.28
N SER A 226 -16.31 -1.36 -6.38
CA SER A 226 -15.45 -2.55 -6.47
C SER A 226 -15.88 -3.48 -7.61
N GLU A 227 -17.18 -3.71 -7.79
CA GLU A 227 -17.73 -4.55 -8.86
C GLU A 227 -17.42 -3.94 -10.24
N LYS A 228 -17.52 -2.60 -10.38
CA LYS A 228 -17.07 -1.89 -11.59
C LYS A 228 -15.58 -2.03 -11.88
N ARG A 229 -14.77 -2.41 -10.88
CA ARG A 229 -13.34 -2.71 -11.01
C ARG A 229 -13.06 -4.21 -11.00
N GLY A 230 -14.10 -5.05 -11.03
CA GLY A 230 -14.00 -6.50 -11.05
C GLY A 230 -13.51 -7.10 -9.74
N LEU A 231 -13.78 -6.45 -8.60
CA LEU A 231 -13.43 -6.91 -7.26
C LEU A 231 -14.67 -7.26 -6.44
N SER A 232 -14.60 -8.39 -5.74
CA SER A 232 -15.58 -8.69 -4.70
C SER A 232 -15.45 -7.69 -3.54
N GLN A 233 -16.50 -7.59 -2.74
CA GLN A 233 -16.50 -6.71 -1.58
C GLN A 233 -15.40 -7.09 -0.56
N GLU A 234 -15.15 -8.37 -0.35
CA GLU A 234 -14.08 -8.86 0.54
C GLU A 234 -12.69 -8.46 0.02
N GLN A 235 -12.44 -8.59 -1.28
CA GLN A 235 -11.18 -8.17 -1.92
C GLN A 235 -10.95 -6.67 -1.79
N ALA A 236 -12.02 -5.87 -1.96
CA ALA A 236 -11.93 -4.43 -1.78
C ALA A 236 -11.62 -4.02 -0.33
N VAL A 237 -12.25 -4.69 0.65
CA VAL A 237 -12.00 -4.42 2.08
C VAL A 237 -10.56 -4.80 2.48
N GLN A 238 -10.05 -5.93 1.98
CA GLN A 238 -8.67 -6.34 2.20
C GLN A 238 -7.70 -5.33 1.58
N GLY A 239 -7.89 -4.96 0.30
CA GLY A 239 -7.05 -3.98 -0.39
C GLY A 239 -7.04 -2.62 0.33
N ILE A 240 -8.19 -2.12 0.79
CA ILE A 240 -8.32 -0.88 1.57
C ILE A 240 -7.53 -0.97 2.89
N THR A 241 -7.57 -2.12 3.55
CA THR A 241 -6.86 -2.36 4.81
C THR A 241 -5.34 -2.34 4.59
N GLU A 242 -4.86 -3.02 3.56
CA GLU A 242 -3.45 -3.07 3.18
C GLU A 242 -2.93 -1.71 2.67
N PHE A 243 -3.73 -1.00 1.87
CA PHE A 243 -3.45 0.37 1.43
C PHE A 243 -3.20 1.29 2.61
N LYS A 244 -4.09 1.27 3.62
CA LYS A 244 -3.92 2.10 4.82
C LYS A 244 -2.67 1.72 5.62
N ALA A 245 -2.44 0.44 5.88
CA ALA A 245 -1.26 -0.01 6.62
C ALA A 245 0.06 0.43 5.94
N ARG A 246 0.11 0.34 4.60
CA ARG A 246 1.24 0.83 3.80
C ARG A 246 1.41 2.34 3.90
N VAL A 247 0.33 3.11 3.73
CA VAL A 247 0.40 4.58 3.77
C VAL A 247 0.73 5.11 5.17
N ASP A 248 0.19 4.49 6.22
CA ASP A 248 0.43 4.91 7.61
C ASP A 248 1.89 4.66 8.03
N SER A 249 2.51 3.58 7.53
CA SER A 249 3.92 3.24 7.77
C SER A 249 4.91 3.97 6.84
N ASP A 250 4.44 4.58 5.74
CA ASP A 250 5.27 5.32 4.80
C ASP A 250 5.42 6.80 5.18
N LEU A 251 6.59 7.17 5.71
CA LEU A 251 6.93 8.55 6.07
C LEU A 251 6.96 9.52 4.88
N ASN A 252 7.04 8.99 3.65
CA ASN A 252 7.05 9.78 2.41
C ASN A 252 5.71 9.74 1.67
N ALA A 253 4.67 9.15 2.25
CA ALA A 253 3.35 9.08 1.63
C ALA A 253 2.86 10.47 1.20
N THR A 254 2.36 10.57 -0.04
CA THR A 254 1.91 11.84 -0.61
C THR A 254 0.73 12.43 0.20
N PRO A 255 0.50 13.76 0.16
CA PRO A 255 -0.67 14.35 0.80
C PRO A 255 -2.00 13.77 0.31
N GLU A 256 -2.07 13.36 -0.96
CA GLU A 256 -3.22 12.66 -1.52
C GLU A 256 -3.36 11.25 -0.92
N ASP A 257 -2.26 10.50 -0.81
CA ASP A 257 -2.25 9.19 -0.14
C ASP A 257 -2.66 9.27 1.31
N ARG A 258 -2.19 10.28 2.05
CA ARG A 258 -2.60 10.52 3.44
C ARG A 258 -4.10 10.77 3.53
N LYS A 259 -4.66 11.59 2.62
CA LYS A 259 -6.11 11.82 2.53
C LYS A 259 -6.89 10.57 2.14
N LEU A 260 -6.36 9.75 1.22
CA LEU A 260 -6.95 8.47 0.83
C LEU A 260 -6.84 7.43 1.95
N SER A 261 -5.79 7.48 2.78
CA SER A 261 -5.65 6.67 3.99
C SER A 261 -6.68 7.06 5.06
N GLU A 262 -7.00 8.35 5.19
CA GLU A 262 -8.11 8.82 6.04
C GLU A 262 -9.47 8.31 5.53
N VAL A 263 -9.67 8.24 4.21
CA VAL A 263 -10.87 7.68 3.57
C VAL A 263 -10.93 6.16 3.75
N ALA A 264 -9.80 5.46 3.56
CA ALA A 264 -9.62 4.05 3.84
C ALA A 264 -9.81 3.71 5.33
N GLY A 265 -9.58 4.69 6.19
CA GLY A 265 -9.59 4.59 7.64
C GLY A 265 -10.99 4.57 8.27
N LYS A 266 -12.04 5.03 7.59
CA LYS A 266 -13.28 5.37 8.32
C LYS A 266 -14.40 4.35 8.29
N PHE A 267 -14.56 3.60 7.19
CA PHE A 267 -15.67 2.67 7.04
C PHE A 267 -15.21 1.32 6.49
N VAL A 268 -15.74 0.23 7.05
CA VAL A 268 -15.42 -1.16 6.67
C VAL A 268 -16.51 -1.73 5.75
N LEU A 269 -17.78 -1.44 6.06
CA LEU A 269 -18.95 -1.88 5.29
C LEU A 269 -18.94 -3.39 4.97
N ALA A 270 -18.66 -4.24 5.95
CA ALA A 270 -18.58 -5.70 5.75
C ALA A 270 -19.37 -6.47 6.81
N GLY A 271 -19.96 -7.60 6.41
CA GLY A 271 -20.76 -8.45 7.30
C GLY A 271 -20.03 -9.75 7.64
N PHE A 272 -20.03 -10.11 8.92
CA PHE A 272 -19.31 -11.26 9.45
C PHE A 272 -20.25 -12.18 10.21
N THR A 273 -20.06 -13.50 10.10
CA THR A 273 -20.57 -14.42 11.13
C THR A 273 -19.85 -14.19 12.47
N PRO A 274 -20.36 -14.67 13.61
CA PRO A 274 -19.66 -14.56 14.89
C PRO A 274 -18.20 -15.04 14.87
N GLU A 275 -17.93 -16.17 14.21
CA GLU A 275 -16.56 -16.71 14.11
C GLU A 275 -15.67 -15.84 13.20
N GLN A 276 -16.19 -15.39 12.06
CA GLN A 276 -15.45 -14.47 11.19
C GLN A 276 -15.18 -13.14 11.89
N PHE A 277 -16.12 -12.64 12.68
CA PHE A 277 -15.98 -11.40 13.45
C PHE A 277 -14.92 -11.55 14.54
N LYS A 278 -14.87 -12.70 15.22
CA LYS A 278 -13.81 -13.02 16.17
C LYS A 278 -12.44 -12.93 15.51
N ASN A 279 -12.24 -13.63 14.39
CA ASN A 279 -10.99 -13.61 13.64
C ASN A 279 -10.61 -12.19 13.18
N TYR A 280 -11.58 -11.42 12.71
CA TYR A 280 -11.39 -10.02 12.33
C TYR A 280 -10.90 -9.18 13.52
N VAL A 281 -11.55 -9.27 14.69
CA VAL A 281 -11.19 -8.50 15.89
C VAL A 281 -9.84 -8.92 16.47
N GLU A 282 -9.47 -10.20 16.39
CA GLU A 282 -8.19 -10.70 16.89
C GLU A 282 -6.99 -10.03 16.21
N GLN A 283 -7.11 -9.70 14.92
CA GLN A 283 -6.07 -9.04 14.12
C GLN A 283 -5.94 -7.53 14.38
N LEU A 284 -6.90 -6.91 15.09
CA LEU A 284 -6.89 -5.46 15.32
C LEU A 284 -5.94 -5.06 16.46
N HIS A 285 -5.33 -3.89 16.31
CA HIS A 285 -4.53 -3.25 17.35
C HIS A 285 -5.20 -1.94 17.80
N PHE A 286 -5.33 -1.75 19.11
CA PHE A 286 -6.02 -0.61 19.73
C PHE A 286 -5.01 0.32 20.40
N ASP A 287 -4.01 0.74 19.63
CA ASP A 287 -2.83 1.45 20.16
C ASP A 287 -3.11 2.94 20.37
N ASP A 288 -3.69 3.60 19.35
CA ASP A 288 -3.96 5.05 19.37
C ASP A 288 -5.29 5.41 20.06
N TRP A 289 -6.27 4.51 19.98
CA TRP A 289 -7.57 4.67 20.59
C TRP A 289 -8.09 3.36 21.16
N LYS A 290 -8.47 3.38 22.44
CA LYS A 290 -9.04 2.24 23.14
C LYS A 290 -10.39 2.62 23.76
N PRO A 291 -11.50 2.01 23.31
CA PRO A 291 -12.80 2.25 23.92
C PRO A 291 -12.86 1.68 25.34
N SER A 292 -13.57 2.37 26.22
CA SER A 292 -13.76 1.98 27.62
C SER A 292 -15.03 1.17 27.85
N PHE A 293 -16.00 1.22 26.94
CA PHE A 293 -17.25 0.44 27.04
C PHE A 293 -17.95 0.32 25.69
N VAL A 294 -18.96 -0.54 25.63
CA VAL A 294 -19.86 -0.70 24.48
C VAL A 294 -21.20 -0.02 24.79
N VAL A 295 -21.76 0.68 23.81
CA VAL A 295 -23.11 1.26 23.86
C VAL A 295 -24.01 0.47 22.93
N LEU A 296 -25.09 -0.07 23.47
CA LEU A 296 -26.09 -0.81 22.73
C LEU A 296 -27.24 0.10 22.30
N HIS A 297 -27.56 0.01 21.03
CA HIS A 297 -28.58 0.76 20.32
C HIS A 297 -29.52 -0.18 19.56
N HIS A 298 -30.58 0.41 19.00
CA HIS A 298 -31.39 -0.21 17.96
C HIS A 298 -31.61 0.79 16.83
N THR A 299 -31.83 0.30 15.62
CA THR A 299 -32.01 1.18 14.46
C THR A 299 -33.35 1.92 14.45
N ALA A 300 -34.27 1.57 15.36
CA ALA A 300 -35.64 2.11 15.44
C ALA A 300 -36.38 2.01 14.09
N SER A 301 -36.01 1.01 13.28
CA SER A 301 -36.55 0.75 11.95
C SER A 301 -37.06 -0.69 11.91
N PRO A 302 -38.23 -0.95 11.29
CA PRO A 302 -38.76 -2.30 11.19
C PRO A 302 -37.77 -3.27 10.55
N LEU A 303 -37.60 -4.44 11.17
CA LEU A 303 -36.62 -5.45 10.78
C LEU A 303 -36.83 -5.91 9.32
N GLU A 304 -38.09 -6.01 8.86
CA GLU A 304 -38.44 -6.47 7.51
C GLU A 304 -37.90 -5.55 6.41
N LYS A 305 -37.66 -4.27 6.72
CA LYS A 305 -37.06 -3.34 5.76
C LYS A 305 -35.58 -3.65 5.52
N TRP A 306 -34.90 -4.15 6.55
CA TRP A 306 -33.50 -4.54 6.48
C TRP A 306 -33.34 -5.96 5.91
N GLU A 307 -34.14 -6.94 6.34
CA GLU A 307 -34.00 -8.35 5.95
C GLU A 307 -34.10 -8.59 4.44
N LYS A 308 -34.83 -7.73 3.72
CA LYS A 308 -34.92 -7.84 2.25
C LYS A 308 -33.58 -7.63 1.55
N SER A 309 -32.67 -6.86 2.15
CA SER A 309 -31.33 -6.61 1.63
C SER A 309 -30.48 -5.94 2.71
N PRO A 310 -29.89 -6.70 3.65
CA PRO A 310 -29.19 -6.11 4.79
C PRO A 310 -27.96 -5.28 4.40
N GLU A 311 -27.25 -5.71 3.36
CA GLU A 311 -26.18 -4.93 2.72
C GLU A 311 -26.67 -3.57 2.24
N ARG A 312 -27.84 -3.54 1.59
CA ARG A 312 -28.47 -2.28 1.17
C ARG A 312 -28.94 -1.47 2.38
N GLY A 313 -29.40 -2.10 3.46
CA GLY A 313 -29.74 -1.43 4.71
C GLY A 313 -28.56 -0.68 5.33
N LEU A 314 -27.43 -1.37 5.52
CA LEU A 314 -26.18 -0.78 6.00
C LEU A 314 -25.69 0.35 5.10
N ARG A 315 -25.75 0.14 3.78
CA ARG A 315 -25.34 1.13 2.78
C ARG A 315 -26.26 2.35 2.73
N SER A 316 -27.58 2.17 2.80
CA SER A 316 -28.52 3.29 2.87
C SER A 316 -28.35 4.11 4.15
N PHE A 317 -27.96 3.46 5.26
CA PHE A 317 -27.60 4.18 6.47
C PHE A 317 -26.29 4.97 6.29
N HIS A 318 -25.26 4.33 5.73
CA HIS A 318 -24.00 5.00 5.37
C HIS A 318 -24.24 6.22 4.48
N ASP A 319 -25.03 6.06 3.42
CA ASP A 319 -25.42 7.13 2.51
C ASP A 319 -26.16 8.26 3.23
N PHE A 320 -27.09 7.94 4.13
CA PHE A 320 -27.79 8.96 4.91
C PHE A 320 -26.82 9.77 5.79
N ILE A 321 -25.88 9.13 6.48
CA ILE A 321 -24.94 9.84 7.36
C ILE A 321 -23.91 10.66 6.58
N THR A 322 -23.40 10.17 5.45
CA THR A 322 -22.41 10.90 4.64
C THR A 322 -23.06 11.98 3.77
N GLN A 323 -24.21 11.70 3.15
CA GLN A 323 -24.89 12.61 2.21
C GLN A 323 -25.74 13.65 2.89
N SER A 324 -26.59 13.21 3.80
CA SER A 324 -27.65 14.06 4.35
C SER A 324 -27.20 14.76 5.62
N LYS A 325 -26.32 14.11 6.40
CA LYS A 325 -25.83 14.64 7.68
C LYS A 325 -24.41 15.22 7.59
N ASN A 326 -23.67 14.92 6.53
CA ASN A 326 -22.26 15.29 6.36
C ASN A 326 -21.40 14.87 7.57
N TRP A 327 -21.73 13.70 8.14
CA TRP A 327 -21.00 13.14 9.26
C TRP A 327 -19.79 12.37 8.74
N ASN A 328 -18.71 12.43 9.51
CA ASN A 328 -17.45 11.79 9.16
C ASN A 328 -17.28 10.42 9.86
N GLY A 329 -18.39 9.82 10.31
CA GLY A 329 -18.47 8.55 11.00
C GLY A 329 -19.91 8.20 11.41
N GLY A 330 -20.12 6.96 11.86
CA GLY A 330 -21.41 6.43 12.32
C GLY A 330 -21.22 5.42 13.47
N PRO A 331 -22.27 4.67 13.85
CA PRO A 331 -22.13 3.52 14.73
C PRO A 331 -21.15 2.51 14.15
N HIS A 332 -20.56 1.68 15.01
CA HIS A 332 -19.52 0.76 14.58
C HIS A 332 -20.11 -0.51 14.01
N LEU A 333 -21.08 -1.10 14.71
CA LEU A 333 -21.68 -2.36 14.32
C LEU A 333 -23.18 -2.21 14.04
N PHE A 334 -23.69 -2.99 13.10
CA PHE A 334 -25.11 -3.26 12.91
C PHE A 334 -25.33 -4.77 12.96
N ILE A 335 -26.28 -5.23 13.76
CA ILE A 335 -26.51 -6.66 14.00
C ILE A 335 -27.87 -7.07 13.45
N ASP A 336 -27.88 -7.97 12.47
CA ASP A 336 -29.10 -8.61 12.00
C ASP A 336 -29.13 -10.11 12.37
N ARG A 337 -30.10 -10.84 11.85
CA ARG A 337 -30.28 -12.27 12.14
C ARG A 337 -29.13 -13.14 11.65
N GLU A 338 -28.38 -12.71 10.63
CA GLU A 338 -27.39 -13.53 9.95
C GLU A 338 -25.95 -13.07 10.21
N LYS A 339 -25.73 -11.76 10.33
CA LYS A 339 -24.40 -11.15 10.33
C LYS A 339 -24.24 -10.01 11.35
N ILE A 340 -22.99 -9.85 11.75
CA ILE A 340 -22.42 -8.70 12.45
C ILE A 340 -21.80 -7.81 11.39
N TRP A 341 -22.45 -6.70 11.06
CA TRP A 341 -21.98 -5.74 10.07
C TRP A 341 -21.10 -4.68 10.70
N VAL A 342 -19.88 -4.52 10.22
CA VAL A 342 -18.98 -3.43 10.62
C VAL A 342 -19.18 -2.26 9.66
N LEU A 343 -19.73 -1.15 10.16
CA LEU A 343 -19.84 0.12 9.45
C LEU A 343 -18.55 0.93 9.66
N ASN A 344 -18.29 1.39 10.89
CA ASN A 344 -17.08 2.13 11.25
C ASN A 344 -15.97 1.21 11.74
N ARG A 345 -14.71 1.59 11.50
CA ARG A 345 -13.56 0.87 12.08
C ARG A 345 -13.67 0.80 13.59
N LEU A 346 -13.33 -0.36 14.14
CA LEU A 346 -13.36 -0.57 15.60
C LEU A 346 -12.21 0.10 16.34
N THR A 347 -11.16 0.56 15.63
CA THR A 347 -9.97 1.17 16.22
C THR A 347 -9.99 2.70 16.19
N GLU A 348 -11.13 3.31 15.84
CA GLU A 348 -11.30 4.77 15.78
C GLU A 348 -12.68 5.18 16.35
N PRO A 349 -12.83 6.41 16.89
CA PRO A 349 -14.11 6.90 17.37
C PRO A 349 -15.21 6.94 16.30
N GLY A 350 -16.40 6.44 16.64
CA GLY A 350 -17.62 6.54 15.83
C GLY A 350 -18.55 7.70 16.22
N ILE A 351 -19.69 7.80 15.53
CA ILE A 351 -20.77 8.76 15.82
C ILE A 351 -22.08 8.00 16.06
N HIS A 352 -22.50 7.88 17.32
CA HIS A 352 -23.70 7.14 17.71
C HIS A 352 -24.36 7.67 19.00
N ALA A 353 -23.58 8.11 19.99
CA ALA A 353 -24.05 8.68 21.24
C ALA A 353 -23.19 9.89 21.61
N ARG A 354 -23.73 11.11 21.49
CA ARG A 354 -22.95 12.36 21.55
C ARG A 354 -22.06 12.47 22.80
N ALA A 355 -22.56 12.13 23.99
CA ALA A 355 -21.75 12.14 25.21
C ALA A 355 -20.61 11.09 25.24
N TRP A 356 -20.69 10.04 24.43
CA TRP A 356 -19.83 8.85 24.53
C TRP A 356 -19.02 8.51 23.27
N ASN A 357 -19.25 9.20 22.14
CA ASN A 357 -18.56 8.96 20.87
C ASN A 357 -17.02 8.80 20.99
N LYS A 358 -16.39 9.58 21.88
CA LYS A 358 -14.92 9.56 22.05
C LYS A 358 -14.38 8.35 22.82
N VAL A 359 -15.22 7.59 23.52
CA VAL A 359 -14.79 6.60 24.53
C VAL A 359 -15.48 5.24 24.38
N SER A 360 -16.29 5.02 23.35
CA SER A 360 -17.09 3.80 23.24
C SER A 360 -17.27 3.27 21.82
N ILE A 361 -17.55 1.96 21.74
CA ILE A 361 -18.06 1.31 20.54
C ILE A 361 -19.59 1.36 20.55
N GLY A 362 -20.20 1.82 19.47
CA GLY A 362 -21.65 1.81 19.25
C GLY A 362 -22.11 0.61 18.44
N ILE A 363 -23.07 -0.16 18.96
CA ILE A 363 -23.66 -1.34 18.32
C ILE A 363 -25.16 -1.12 18.12
N GLU A 364 -25.62 -1.18 16.87
CA GLU A 364 -27.00 -1.04 16.47
C GLU A 364 -27.64 -2.41 16.22
N MET A 365 -28.59 -2.84 17.05
CA MET A 365 -29.42 -3.99 16.70
C MET A 365 -30.47 -3.57 15.66
N VAL A 366 -30.56 -4.31 14.56
CA VAL A 366 -31.46 -3.98 13.47
C VAL A 366 -32.90 -4.32 13.86
N GLY A 367 -33.72 -3.30 14.12
CA GLY A 367 -35.12 -3.48 14.51
C GLY A 367 -35.67 -2.29 15.32
N ASP A 368 -36.97 -2.30 15.57
CA ASP A 368 -37.63 -1.38 16.49
C ASP A 368 -38.16 -2.10 17.74
N TYR A 369 -37.27 -2.39 18.67
CA TYR A 369 -37.61 -3.03 19.95
C TYR A 369 -38.31 -2.13 20.98
N ASN A 370 -38.79 -0.95 20.59
CA ASN A 370 -39.87 -0.31 21.35
C ASN A 370 -41.21 -1.03 21.09
N HIS A 371 -41.37 -1.66 19.93
CA HIS A 371 -42.62 -2.28 19.52
C HIS A 371 -42.47 -3.80 19.40
N ASP A 372 -41.41 -4.24 18.74
CA ASP A 372 -41.22 -5.63 18.36
C ASP A 372 -40.41 -6.42 19.40
N PRO A 373 -40.65 -7.73 19.57
CA PRO A 373 -39.78 -8.56 20.40
C PRO A 373 -38.38 -8.66 19.79
N LEU A 374 -37.36 -8.75 20.64
CA LEU A 374 -36.00 -9.04 20.19
C LEU A 374 -35.91 -10.51 19.77
N SER A 375 -35.52 -10.78 18.52
CA SER A 375 -35.35 -12.15 18.04
C SER A 375 -34.13 -12.82 18.67
N ASP A 376 -34.19 -14.15 18.78
CA ASP A 376 -33.10 -14.93 19.37
C ASP A 376 -31.81 -14.78 18.57
N GLU A 377 -31.89 -14.75 17.24
CA GLU A 377 -30.74 -14.65 16.34
C GLU A 377 -30.03 -13.31 16.47
N ILE A 378 -30.77 -12.19 16.48
CA ILE A 378 -30.18 -10.85 16.64
C ILE A 378 -29.57 -10.73 18.03
N ARG A 379 -30.26 -11.23 19.07
CA ARG A 379 -29.74 -11.25 20.43
C ARG A 379 -28.43 -12.03 20.50
N ASP A 380 -28.40 -13.24 19.95
CA ASP A 380 -27.26 -14.14 20.08
C ASP A 380 -26.05 -13.62 19.28
N ASN A 381 -26.26 -13.05 18.09
CA ASN A 381 -25.21 -12.33 17.35
C ASN A 381 -24.71 -11.09 18.11
N THR A 382 -25.61 -10.34 18.76
CA THR A 382 -25.25 -9.16 19.56
C THR A 382 -24.41 -9.56 20.76
N VAL A 383 -24.82 -10.61 21.48
CA VAL A 383 -24.08 -11.17 22.61
C VAL A 383 -22.70 -11.65 22.16
N ALA A 384 -22.61 -12.33 21.01
CA ALA A 384 -21.34 -12.80 20.48
C ALA A 384 -20.40 -11.61 20.15
N ALA A 385 -20.90 -10.60 19.45
CA ALA A 385 -20.13 -9.40 19.10
C ALA A 385 -19.58 -8.70 20.34
N ILE A 386 -20.42 -8.48 21.36
CA ILE A 386 -20.00 -7.84 22.62
C ILE A 386 -18.99 -8.71 23.37
N ALA A 387 -19.22 -10.02 23.48
CA ALA A 387 -18.30 -10.92 24.17
C ALA A 387 -16.91 -10.98 23.50
N ILE A 388 -16.86 -10.96 22.16
CA ILE A 388 -15.62 -10.90 21.37
C ILE A 388 -14.86 -9.60 21.65
N LEU A 389 -15.55 -8.45 21.55
CA LEU A 389 -14.95 -7.14 21.85
C LEU A 389 -14.47 -7.04 23.29
N ASN A 390 -15.28 -7.50 24.24
CA ASN A 390 -14.94 -7.47 25.66
C ASN A 390 -13.67 -8.28 25.95
N ARG A 391 -13.54 -9.47 25.36
CA ARG A 391 -12.30 -10.26 25.46
C ARG A 391 -11.09 -9.52 24.88
N LYS A 392 -11.22 -8.95 23.67
CA LYS A 392 -10.13 -8.22 23.02
C LYS A 392 -9.67 -6.99 23.81
N LEU A 393 -10.62 -6.30 24.45
CA LEU A 393 -10.38 -5.02 25.11
C LEU A 393 -10.10 -5.15 26.62
N GLY A 394 -10.38 -6.32 27.20
CA GLY A 394 -10.30 -6.56 28.65
C GLY A 394 -11.45 -5.93 29.43
N LEU A 395 -12.67 -5.95 28.87
CA LEU A 395 -13.87 -5.35 29.47
C LEU A 395 -14.74 -6.41 30.18
N GLY A 396 -15.24 -6.06 31.37
CA GLY A 396 -16.20 -6.83 32.17
C GLY A 396 -17.69 -6.47 31.94
N GLU A 397 -18.58 -7.03 32.75
CA GLU A 397 -20.06 -6.85 32.69
C GLU A 397 -20.52 -5.40 32.85
N GLU A 398 -19.79 -4.60 33.62
CA GLU A 398 -20.06 -3.20 33.92
C GLU A 398 -19.83 -2.27 32.71
N HIS A 399 -19.21 -2.79 31.65
CA HIS A 399 -18.84 -2.04 30.45
C HIS A 399 -19.87 -2.16 29.32
N LEU A 400 -21.07 -2.69 29.59
CA LEU A 400 -22.22 -2.54 28.70
C LEU A 400 -23.08 -1.34 29.15
N ARG A 401 -23.31 -0.40 28.25
CA ARG A 401 -24.26 0.71 28.44
C ARG A 401 -25.38 0.65 27.40
N LEU A 402 -26.56 1.12 27.77
CA LEU A 402 -27.65 1.39 26.82
C LEU A 402 -27.59 2.85 26.39
N HIS A 403 -27.99 3.16 25.16
CA HIS A 403 -28.04 4.57 24.71
C HIS A 403 -28.96 5.44 25.58
N SER A 404 -30.03 4.90 26.14
CA SER A 404 -30.91 5.57 27.11
C SER A 404 -30.21 6.00 28.40
N GLU A 405 -29.06 5.40 28.73
CA GLU A 405 -28.27 5.74 29.93
C GLU A 405 -27.29 6.91 29.67
N ALA A 406 -27.19 7.41 28.43
CA ALA A 406 -26.30 8.53 28.13
C ALA A 406 -26.79 9.81 28.81
N PRO A 407 -25.89 10.63 29.41
CA PRO A 407 -26.29 11.82 30.18
C PRO A 407 -27.14 12.83 29.38
N ASP A 408 -26.97 12.87 28.07
CA ASP A 408 -27.67 13.75 27.15
C ASP A 408 -28.82 13.08 26.38
N SER A 409 -29.11 11.81 26.67
CA SER A 409 -30.16 11.04 26.01
C SER A 409 -31.52 11.23 26.68
N LYS A 410 -32.54 11.40 25.85
CA LYS A 410 -33.96 11.28 26.22
C LYS A 410 -34.63 10.09 25.52
N SER A 411 -33.80 9.20 24.96
CA SER A 411 -34.25 8.10 24.11
C SER A 411 -34.63 6.88 24.93
N THR A 412 -35.57 6.08 24.43
CA THR A 412 -35.85 4.73 24.95
C THR A 412 -34.95 3.66 24.33
N CYS A 413 -34.05 4.03 23.42
CA CYS A 413 -33.08 3.16 22.76
C CYS A 413 -32.21 2.38 23.77
N PRO A 414 -32.00 1.06 23.60
CA PRO A 414 -32.30 0.23 22.43
C PRO A 414 -33.74 -0.35 22.38
N GLY A 415 -34.66 0.15 23.19
CA GLY A 415 -36.06 -0.25 23.21
C GLY A 415 -36.45 -1.00 24.48
N LYS A 416 -37.74 -0.92 24.85
CA LYS A 416 -38.27 -1.54 26.09
C LYS A 416 -38.25 -3.08 26.07
N ASN A 417 -38.19 -3.71 24.90
CA ASN A 417 -38.14 -5.17 24.76
C ASN A 417 -36.70 -5.71 24.84
N VAL A 418 -35.71 -4.87 25.16
CA VAL A 418 -34.31 -5.26 25.36
C VAL A 418 -33.98 -5.20 26.85
N SER A 419 -33.70 -6.37 27.46
CA SER A 419 -33.29 -6.46 28.86
C SER A 419 -31.77 -6.38 29.00
N LYS A 420 -31.27 -5.31 29.64
CA LYS A 420 -29.84 -5.16 29.95
C LYS A 420 -29.31 -6.31 30.80
N ALA A 421 -30.08 -6.73 31.81
CA ALA A 421 -29.68 -7.79 32.72
C ALA A 421 -29.55 -9.14 31.99
N ASP A 422 -30.49 -9.47 31.10
CA ASP A 422 -30.42 -10.69 30.29
C ASP A 422 -29.21 -10.66 29.34
N MET A 423 -28.97 -9.52 28.67
CA MET A 423 -27.78 -9.34 27.82
C MET A 423 -26.48 -9.57 28.60
N ILE A 424 -26.33 -8.95 29.78
CA ILE A 424 -25.14 -9.12 30.64
C ILE A 424 -24.94 -10.59 31.00
N GLN A 425 -25.99 -11.28 31.46
CA GLN A 425 -25.88 -12.70 31.83
C GLN A 425 -25.42 -13.57 30.66
N ARG A 426 -25.95 -13.32 29.46
CA ARG A 426 -25.57 -14.05 28.25
C ARG A 426 -24.14 -13.76 27.82
N ILE A 427 -23.71 -12.49 27.86
CA ILE A 427 -22.33 -12.09 27.55
C ILE A 427 -21.35 -12.80 28.49
N LEU A 428 -21.61 -12.77 29.80
CA LEU A 428 -20.78 -13.45 30.80
C LEU A 428 -20.70 -14.96 30.56
N LYS A 429 -21.83 -15.58 30.23
CA LYS A 429 -21.88 -17.01 29.90
C LYS A 429 -21.00 -17.30 28.68
N THR A 430 -21.14 -16.52 27.61
CA THR A 430 -20.35 -16.66 26.38
C THR A 430 -18.86 -16.38 26.60
N MET A 431 -18.50 -15.49 27.53
CA MET A 431 -17.11 -15.21 27.88
C MET A 431 -16.43 -16.32 28.68
N ARG A 432 -17.20 -17.11 29.44
CA ARG A 432 -16.70 -18.24 30.24
C ARG A 432 -16.53 -19.53 29.44
N THR A 433 -17.16 -19.63 28.28
CA THR A 433 -16.96 -20.75 27.37
C THR A 433 -15.64 -20.55 26.62
N PRO A 434 -14.71 -21.53 26.66
CA PRO A 434 -13.39 -21.42 26.04
C PRO A 434 -13.42 -21.24 24.52
#